data_AF-A0AAP4BAQ1-F1
#
_entry.id   AF-A0AAP4BAQ1-F1
#
_cell.length_a   1.000
_cell.length_b   1.000
_cell.length_c   1.000
_cell.angle_alpha   90.00
_cell.angle_beta   90.00
_cell.angle_gamma   90.00
#
_symmetry.space_group_name_H-M   'P 1'
#
loop_
_entity.id
_entity.type
_entity.pdbx_description
1 polymer ?
#
loop_
_entity_poly.entity_id
_entity_poly.type
_entity_poly.pdbx_seq_one_letter_code
_entity_poly.pdbx_strand_id
1 'polypeptide(L)'
;MEKITHQMRREQWSKIISECLASGQSKTAWCKQNGISDKAFFYWQKILRREAYALAVPADKASSLPTVLQPTTVPFVELKFEQNTSEGSVYNGFKPDAVIQAKGLLIGLTNSASPDLINAVGGLINAE
;
A
#
# COMPACT_ATOMS: atom_id res chain seq x y z
N MET A 1 -16.72 -32.85 19.42
CA MET A 1 -15.60 -32.20 20.14
C MET A 1 -14.64 -31.42 19.22
N GLU A 2 -14.58 -31.68 17.91
CA GLU A 2 -13.60 -31.02 17.01
C GLU A 2 -13.79 -29.51 16.81
N LYS A 3 -15.04 -29.02 16.87
CA LYS A 3 -15.35 -27.58 16.70
C LYS A 3 -14.75 -26.71 17.82
N ILE A 4 -14.68 -27.23 19.05
CA ILE A 4 -14.12 -26.53 20.20
C ILE A 4 -12.60 -26.36 20.03
N THR A 5 -11.91 -27.41 19.56
CA THR A 5 -10.48 -27.38 19.27
C THR A 5 -10.14 -26.38 18.17
N HIS A 6 -11.00 -26.28 17.15
CA HIS A 6 -10.79 -25.32 16.07
C HIS A 6 -10.90 -23.88 16.55
N GLN A 7 -11.91 -23.56 17.37
CA GLN A 7 -12.10 -22.22 17.91
C GLN A 7 -10.96 -21.80 18.86
N MET A 8 -10.55 -22.67 19.77
CA MET A 8 -9.43 -22.43 20.68
C MET A 8 -8.12 -22.17 19.90
N ARG A 9 -7.87 -22.95 18.85
CA ARG A 9 -6.69 -22.79 18.01
C ARG A 9 -6.75 -21.47 17.22
N ARG A 10 -7.92 -21.04 16.76
CA ARG A 10 -8.10 -19.73 16.10
C ARG A 10 -7.77 -18.58 17.04
N GLU A 11 -8.30 -18.61 18.26
CA GLU A 11 -8.05 -17.57 19.26
C GLU A 11 -6.56 -17.47 19.59
N GLN A 12 -5.89 -18.62 19.76
CA GLN A 12 -4.45 -18.67 19.96
C GLN A 12 -3.66 -18.05 18.78
N TRP A 13 -3.97 -18.44 17.54
CA TRP A 13 -3.27 -17.91 16.37
C TRP A 13 -3.60 -16.46 16.07
N SER A 14 -4.80 -16.00 16.41
CA SER A 14 -5.17 -14.58 16.36
C SER A 14 -4.27 -13.76 17.27
N LYS A 15 -4.04 -14.23 18.50
CA LYS A 15 -3.14 -13.58 19.46
C LYS A 15 -1.69 -13.57 18.98
N ILE A 16 -1.19 -14.70 18.46
CA ILE A 16 0.15 -14.81 17.88
C ILE A 16 0.35 -13.79 16.74
N ILE A 17 -0.64 -13.64 15.87
CA ILE A 17 -0.55 -12.69 14.75
C ILE A 17 -0.64 -11.25 15.24
N SER A 18 -1.48 -10.94 16.23
CA SER A 18 -1.57 -9.59 16.78
C SER A 18 -0.28 -9.19 17.50
N GLU A 19 0.35 -10.09 18.25
CA GLU A 19 1.66 -9.90 18.88
C GLU A 19 2.76 -9.67 17.83
N CYS A 20 2.74 -10.43 16.73
CA CYS A 20 3.66 -10.20 15.61
C CYS A 20 3.49 -8.81 15.01
N LEU A 21 2.25 -8.35 14.79
CA LEU A 21 1.99 -7.00 14.26
C LEU A 21 2.38 -5.90 15.25
N ALA A 22 2.11 -6.08 16.54
CA ALA A 22 2.50 -5.15 17.59
C ALA A 22 4.02 -5.04 17.75
N SER A 23 4.77 -6.10 17.45
CA SER A 23 6.23 -6.10 17.54
C SER A 23 6.91 -5.18 16.51
N GLY A 24 6.23 -4.84 15.41
CA GLY A 24 6.80 -4.07 14.30
C GLY A 24 7.93 -4.77 13.54
N GLN A 25 8.29 -6.00 13.92
CA GLN A 25 9.35 -6.78 13.27
C GLN A 25 8.84 -7.44 11.98
N SER A 26 9.77 -7.84 11.12
CA SER A 26 9.41 -8.68 9.97
C SER A 26 8.87 -10.03 10.46
N LYS A 27 7.82 -10.54 9.80
CA LYS A 27 7.14 -11.79 10.20
C LYS A 27 8.10 -12.96 10.35
N THR A 28 9.08 -13.06 9.45
CA THR A 28 10.11 -14.11 9.48
C THR A 28 11.09 -13.96 10.65
N ALA A 29 11.49 -12.73 11.01
CA ALA A 29 12.32 -12.51 12.20
C ALA A 29 11.54 -12.83 13.48
N TRP A 30 10.29 -12.39 13.56
CA TRP A 30 9.42 -12.64 14.72
C TRP A 30 9.14 -14.14 14.89
N CYS A 31 8.85 -14.87 13.80
CA CYS A 31 8.63 -16.32 13.86
C CYS A 31 9.87 -17.07 14.38
N LYS A 32 11.07 -16.70 13.89
CA LYS A 32 12.33 -17.27 14.38
C LYS A 32 12.56 -17.01 15.87
N GLN A 33 12.34 -15.78 16.34
CA GLN A 33 12.53 -15.41 17.74
C GLN A 33 11.55 -16.11 18.69
N ASN A 34 10.30 -16.32 18.24
CA ASN A 34 9.25 -16.93 19.05
C ASN A 34 9.14 -18.46 18.86
N GLY A 35 10.06 -19.08 18.11
CA GLY A 35 10.07 -20.53 17.87
C GLY A 35 8.87 -21.02 17.05
N ILE A 36 8.27 -20.14 16.25
CA ILE A 36 7.10 -20.45 15.42
C ILE A 36 7.55 -20.82 14.01
N SER A 37 6.97 -21.89 13.47
CA SER A 37 7.22 -22.27 12.08
C SER A 37 6.60 -21.25 11.12
N ASP A 38 7.41 -20.70 10.22
CA ASP A 38 6.96 -19.81 9.14
C ASP A 38 5.77 -20.41 8.37
N LYS A 39 5.83 -21.71 8.07
CA LYS A 39 4.75 -22.42 7.34
C LYS A 39 3.44 -22.38 8.12
N ALA A 40 3.47 -22.65 9.43
CA ALA A 40 2.29 -22.61 10.28
C ALA A 40 1.75 -21.18 10.41
N PHE A 41 2.63 -20.20 10.56
CA PHE A 41 2.26 -18.79 10.65
C PHE A 41 1.50 -18.33 9.41
N PHE A 42 2.06 -18.53 8.20
CA PHE A 42 1.38 -18.12 6.97
C PHE A 42 0.11 -18.94 6.69
N TYR A 43 0.10 -20.21 7.07
CA TYR A 43 -1.09 -21.05 6.97
C TYR A 43 -2.25 -20.51 7.82
N TRP A 44 -2.00 -20.24 9.11
CA TRP A 44 -3.02 -19.70 10.00
C TRP A 44 -3.41 -18.27 9.66
N GLN A 45 -2.47 -17.46 9.20
CA GLN A 45 -2.78 -16.13 8.71
C GLN A 45 -3.75 -16.17 7.51
N LYS A 46 -3.57 -17.13 6.59
CA LYS A 46 -4.48 -17.33 5.45
C LYS A 46 -5.87 -17.76 5.92
N ILE A 47 -5.96 -18.67 6.88
CA ILE A 47 -7.24 -19.14 7.45
C ILE A 47 -8.00 -17.97 8.08
N LEU A 48 -7.34 -17.21 8.96
CA LEU A 48 -7.99 -16.11 9.68
C LEU A 48 -8.47 -15.00 8.75
N ARG A 49 -7.72 -14.67 7.68
CA ARG A 49 -8.19 -13.72 6.65
C ARG A 49 -9.42 -14.22 5.91
N ARG A 50 -9.45 -15.51 5.53
CA ARG A 50 -10.58 -16.10 4.82
C ARG A 50 -11.85 -16.06 5.67
N GLU A 51 -11.72 -16.39 6.94
CA GLU A 51 -12.84 -16.37 7.88
C GLU A 51 -13.32 -14.94 8.15
N ALA A 52 -12.41 -13.97 8.34
CA ALA A 52 -12.78 -12.57 8.49
C ALA A 52 -13.55 -12.05 7.26
N TYR A 53 -13.12 -12.44 6.05
CA TYR A 53 -13.83 -12.12 4.81
C TYR A 53 -15.19 -12.80 4.73
N ALA A 54 -15.28 -14.08 5.11
CA ALA A 54 -16.55 -14.81 5.12
C ALA A 54 -17.57 -14.21 6.11
N LEU A 55 -17.12 -13.61 7.21
CA LEU A 55 -17.97 -12.89 8.15
C LEU A 55 -18.34 -11.47 7.66
N ALA A 56 -17.45 -10.83 6.88
CA ALA A 56 -17.65 -9.48 6.37
C ALA A 56 -18.54 -9.41 5.11
N VAL A 57 -18.70 -10.52 4.37
CA VAL A 57 -19.56 -10.60 3.19
C VAL A 57 -20.90 -11.23 3.58
N PRO A 58 -22.03 -10.51 3.47
CA PRO A 58 -23.36 -11.10 3.61
C PRO A 58 -23.53 -12.27 2.61
N ALA A 59 -24.13 -13.37 3.06
CA ALA A 59 -24.25 -14.65 2.35
C ALA A 59 -24.89 -14.56 0.95
N ASP A 60 -25.49 -13.42 0.60
CA ASP A 60 -26.20 -13.18 -0.65
C ASP A 60 -25.27 -12.93 -1.86
N LYS A 61 -23.95 -12.83 -1.64
CA LYS A 61 -22.96 -12.58 -2.72
C LYS A 61 -21.83 -13.61 -2.78
N ALA A 62 -22.05 -14.83 -2.30
CA ALA A 62 -21.04 -15.89 -2.31
C ALA A 62 -20.94 -16.71 -3.62
N SER A 63 -21.60 -16.30 -4.70
CA SER A 63 -21.50 -16.97 -6.00
C SER A 63 -21.11 -16.00 -7.13
N SER A 64 -19.81 -15.71 -7.21
CA SER A 64 -19.07 -15.59 -8.47
C SER A 64 -17.63 -15.20 -8.16
N LEU A 65 -16.72 -16.17 -8.26
CA LEU A 65 -15.38 -15.86 -8.77
C LEU A 65 -15.60 -15.56 -10.26
N PRO A 66 -15.36 -14.35 -10.76
CA PRO A 66 -15.50 -14.13 -12.18
C PRO A 66 -14.15 -14.47 -12.82
N THR A 67 -14.06 -15.69 -13.37
CA THR A 67 -13.22 -15.93 -14.54
C THR A 67 -13.81 -15.08 -15.67
N VAL A 68 -13.38 -13.83 -15.79
CA VAL A 68 -13.94 -12.89 -16.78
C VAL A 68 -13.27 -13.12 -18.13
N LEU A 69 -13.94 -13.86 -19.00
CA LEU A 69 -13.94 -13.61 -20.44
C LEU A 69 -15.33 -13.08 -20.81
N GLN A 70 -15.63 -11.81 -20.49
CA GLN A 70 -16.62 -10.98 -21.18
C GLN A 70 -16.67 -9.54 -20.61
N PRO A 71 -16.81 -8.50 -21.46
CA PRO A 71 -16.69 -7.12 -21.06
C PRO A 71 -18.00 -6.63 -20.44
N THR A 72 -18.11 -6.72 -19.11
CA THR A 72 -19.11 -5.95 -18.37
C THR A 72 -18.48 -4.62 -18.00
N THR A 73 -19.05 -3.54 -18.52
CA THR A 73 -18.65 -2.16 -18.26
C THR A 73 -18.88 -1.85 -16.78
N VAL A 74 -17.92 -2.18 -15.94
CA VAL A 74 -17.88 -1.73 -14.56
C VAL A 74 -17.62 -0.22 -14.57
N PRO A 75 -18.44 0.62 -13.91
CA PRO A 75 -18.06 2.01 -13.73
C PRO A 75 -16.82 2.03 -12.84
N PHE A 76 -15.68 2.23 -13.48
CA PHE A 76 -14.42 2.47 -12.82
C PHE A 76 -14.51 3.85 -12.17
N VAL A 77 -14.62 3.87 -10.84
CA VAL A 77 -14.33 5.08 -10.08
C VAL A 77 -12.86 5.01 -9.71
N GLU A 78 -12.08 5.92 -10.30
CA GLU A 78 -10.70 6.12 -9.90
C GLU A 78 -10.70 6.64 -8.45
N LEU A 79 -10.35 5.75 -7.51
CA LEU A 79 -10.00 6.16 -6.17
C LEU A 79 -8.69 6.94 -6.30
N LYS A 80 -8.79 8.27 -6.32
CA LYS A 80 -7.63 9.14 -6.13
C LYS A 80 -7.00 8.72 -4.82
N PHE A 81 -5.88 8.01 -4.91
CA PHE A 81 -5.02 7.82 -3.78
C PHE A 81 -4.55 9.23 -3.44
N GLU A 82 -5.16 9.85 -2.42
CA GLU A 82 -4.51 10.97 -1.75
C GLU A 82 -3.25 10.37 -1.16
N GLN A 83 -2.18 10.42 -1.96
CA GLN A 83 -0.85 10.30 -1.43
C GLN A 83 -0.76 11.41 -0.40
N ASN A 84 -0.98 11.02 0.86
CA ASN A 84 -0.34 11.63 2.00
C ASN A 84 1.17 11.43 1.83
N THR A 85 1.74 11.99 0.77
CA THR A 85 3.08 12.55 0.80
C THR A 85 2.95 13.76 1.70
N SER A 86 2.98 13.50 3.00
CA SER A 86 3.68 14.38 3.93
C SER A 86 5.18 14.30 3.62
N GLU A 87 5.57 14.58 2.38
CA GLU A 87 6.78 15.33 2.11
C GLU A 87 6.30 16.77 2.22
N GLY A 88 6.65 17.40 3.34
CA GLY A 88 6.29 18.78 3.62
C GLY A 88 6.51 19.66 2.40
N SER A 89 5.53 20.51 2.13
CA SER A 89 5.53 21.53 1.10
C SER A 89 6.89 22.22 0.92
N VAL A 90 7.66 21.84 -0.10
CA VAL A 90 8.73 22.73 -0.60
C VAL A 90 8.12 23.84 -1.47
N TYR A 91 6.94 23.56 -2.06
CA TYR A 91 6.24 24.46 -2.96
C TYR A 91 4.97 24.99 -2.27
N ASN A 92 5.14 25.91 -1.33
CA ASN A 92 4.04 26.65 -0.68
C ASN A 92 3.15 27.32 -1.75
N GLY A 93 2.10 26.64 -2.20
CA GLY A 93 1.16 27.15 -3.20
C GLY A 93 1.71 27.33 -4.63
N PHE A 94 2.93 26.87 -4.91
CA PHE A 94 3.53 27.04 -6.24
C PHE A 94 3.03 25.96 -7.22
N LYS A 95 2.31 26.39 -8.26
CA LYS A 95 1.78 25.55 -9.34
C LYS A 95 2.56 25.84 -10.63
N PRO A 96 3.52 25.00 -11.02
CA PRO A 96 4.27 25.19 -12.26
C PRO A 96 3.40 24.92 -13.49
N ASP A 97 3.63 25.67 -14.56
CA ASP A 97 3.06 25.46 -15.90
C ASP A 97 3.85 24.40 -16.69
N ALA A 98 5.15 24.25 -16.40
CA ALA A 98 6.03 23.23 -16.97
C ALA A 98 6.99 22.67 -15.91
N VAL A 99 7.34 21.38 -16.02
CA VAL A 99 8.28 20.72 -15.11
C VAL A 99 9.37 20.02 -15.91
N ILE A 100 10.62 20.23 -15.52
CA ILE A 100 11.80 19.60 -16.12
C ILE A 100 12.48 18.73 -15.06
N GLN A 101 12.80 17.49 -15.42
CA GLN A 101 13.53 16.56 -14.55
C GLN A 101 14.86 16.18 -15.21
N ALA A 102 15.98 16.49 -14.55
CA ALA A 102 17.32 16.20 -15.06
C ALA A 102 18.30 15.96 -13.90
N LYS A 103 19.17 14.94 -13.99
CA LYS A 103 20.23 14.64 -13.01
C LYS A 103 19.74 14.55 -11.54
N GLY A 104 18.51 14.10 -11.32
CA GLY A 104 17.89 14.05 -9.98
C GLY A 104 17.37 15.40 -9.46
N LEU A 105 17.48 16.48 -10.23
CA LEU A 105 16.85 17.77 -9.97
C LEU A 105 15.48 17.84 -10.65
N LEU A 106 14.51 18.42 -9.94
CA LEU A 106 13.19 18.75 -10.44
C LEU A 106 13.02 20.28 -10.43
N ILE A 107 12.77 20.85 -11.61
CA ILE A 107 12.64 22.28 -11.82
C ILE A 107 11.22 22.57 -12.29
N GLY A 108 10.48 23.37 -11.53
CA GLY A 108 9.17 23.89 -11.94
C GLY A 108 9.29 25.30 -12.51
N LEU A 109 8.66 25.55 -13.65
CA LEU A 109 8.61 26.84 -14.32
C LEU A 109 7.17 27.33 -14.42
N THR A 110 6.97 28.62 -14.21
CA THR A 110 5.69 29.30 -14.49
C THR A 110 5.82 30.19 -15.72
N ASN A 111 4.71 30.49 -16.38
CA ASN A 111 4.63 31.42 -17.51
C ASN A 111 4.98 32.87 -17.13
N SER A 112 5.12 33.16 -15.84
CA SER A 112 5.62 34.42 -15.29
C SER A 112 7.13 34.46 -15.06
N ALA A 113 7.86 33.37 -15.36
CA ALA A 113 9.31 33.33 -15.20
C ALA A 113 10.01 34.30 -16.16
N SER A 114 10.97 35.07 -15.65
CA SER A 114 11.73 36.02 -16.46
C SER A 114 12.81 35.32 -17.30
N PRO A 115 13.20 35.88 -18.46
CA PRO A 115 14.27 35.31 -19.29
C PRO A 115 15.60 35.15 -18.52
N ASP A 116 15.93 36.11 -17.66
CA ASP A 116 17.15 36.08 -16.84
C ASP A 116 17.15 34.91 -15.85
N LEU A 117 16.00 34.63 -15.23
CA LEU A 117 15.83 33.48 -14.33
C LEU A 117 16.01 32.16 -15.09
N ILE A 118 15.41 32.04 -16.27
CA ILE A 118 15.50 30.84 -17.11
C ILE A 118 16.95 30.58 -17.53
N ASN A 119 17.68 31.63 -17.93
CA ASN A 119 19.09 31.53 -18.31
C ASN A 119 19.98 31.14 -17.12
N ALA A 120 19.73 31.70 -15.93
CA ALA A 120 20.46 31.36 -14.71
C ALA A 120 20.27 29.89 -14.32
N VAL A 121 19.03 29.39 -14.42
CA VAL A 121 18.69 28.01 -14.07
C VAL A 121 19.13 27.01 -15.16
N GLY A 122 19.15 27.41 -16.43
CA GLY A 122 19.65 26.59 -17.53
C GLY A 122 21.11 26.14 -17.35
N GLY A 123 21.94 26.95 -16.69
CA GLY A 123 23.33 26.59 -16.34
C GLY A 123 23.42 25.39 -15.40
N LEU A 124 22.45 25.19 -14.50
CA LEU A 124 22.41 24.07 -13.55
C LEU A 124 22.14 22.73 -14.23
N ILE A 125 21.44 22.74 -15.38
CA ILE A 125 21.13 21.54 -16.15
C ILE A 125 22.40 21.06 -16.90
N ASN A 126 23.23 22.00 -17.33
CA ASN A 126 24.42 21.75 -18.17
C ASN A 126 25.76 21.70 -17.40
N ALA A 127 25.77 21.92 -16.08
CA ALA A 127 26.98 21.72 -15.28
C ALA A 127 27.33 20.22 -15.21
N GLU A 128 28.37 19.82 -15.95
CA GLU A 128 29.08 18.54 -15.78
C GLU A 128 29.88 18.51 -14.47
#